data_AF-A0AAX6H259-F1
#
_entry.id   AF-A0AAX6H259-F1
#
_cell.length_a   1.000
_cell.length_b   1.000
_cell.length_c   1.000
_cell.angle_alpha   90.00
_cell.angle_beta   90.00
_cell.angle_gamma   90.00
#
_symmetry.space_group_name_H-M   'P 1'
#
loop_
_entity.id
_entity.type
_entity.pdbx_description
1 polymer ?
#
loop_
_entity_poly.entity_id
_entity_poly.type
_entity_poly.pdbx_seq_one_letter_code
_entity_poly.pdbx_strand_id
1 'polypeptide(L)'
;MEVAGSGFRDLPAGCIAHVISFTCPRDSCRSAVTSSEFRSASESDTVWDRFLPSDIRSILDRAVDPVAHSSKKELYFRLCDSILIDGGRMSFALEKLSGAKCYMLSARELNIVWGDTPTYWTWLSAESYRNEALSLSTGFPEVAHLLNVCWLEIRGKIDSRVLSPRTTYSAYLIYNLLKESSGFKYLKQKASVKVGANESTGFLSLQPAALRPRRGFRRRPRFLGMFFSPLEEETGAEGVARVPCLRADGWLEIELGEFFNNEGKDGEVEMYLMEVEGGYWKSGLTIQGIEVRPKKN
;
A
#
# COMPACT_ATOMS: atom_id res chain seq x y z
N MET A 1 13.36 40.16 44.22
CA MET A 1 14.06 39.59 43.05
C MET A 1 13.17 38.51 42.49
N GLU A 2 12.30 38.87 41.56
CA GLU A 2 11.66 37.86 40.71
C GLU A 2 12.75 37.34 39.77
N VAL A 3 12.99 36.04 39.82
CA VAL A 3 13.79 35.36 38.80
C VAL A 3 12.97 35.49 37.52
N ALA A 4 13.38 36.38 36.61
CA ALA A 4 12.82 36.44 35.27
C ALA A 4 13.06 35.05 34.66
N GLY A 5 12.01 34.22 34.65
CA GLY A 5 12.09 32.89 34.05
C GLY A 5 12.40 33.10 32.58
N SER A 6 13.61 32.74 32.15
CA SER A 6 14.01 32.74 30.74
C SER A 6 13.00 31.88 29.98
N GLY A 7 12.17 32.51 29.18
CA GLY A 7 11.13 31.83 28.43
C GLY A 7 11.77 31.05 27.29
N PHE A 8 11.07 30.05 26.77
CA PHE A 8 11.54 29.30 25.59
C PHE A 8 11.82 30.19 24.36
N ARG A 9 11.28 31.43 24.35
CA ARG A 9 11.50 32.46 23.33
C ARG A 9 12.90 33.10 23.39
N ASP A 10 13.61 32.95 24.50
CA ASP A 10 14.96 33.52 24.69
C ASP A 10 16.06 32.58 24.18
N LEU A 11 15.70 31.38 23.69
CA LEU A 11 16.63 30.43 23.09
C LEU A 11 17.10 30.91 21.71
N PRO A 12 18.40 30.75 21.39
CA PRO A 12 18.89 30.97 20.03
C PRO A 12 18.13 30.11 19.01
N ALA A 13 17.90 30.65 17.81
CA ALA A 13 17.17 29.95 16.74
C ALA A 13 17.77 28.56 16.42
N GLY A 14 19.09 28.39 16.55
CA GLY A 14 19.76 27.10 16.37
C GLY A 14 19.36 26.06 17.43
N CYS A 15 19.17 26.46 18.69
CA CYS A 15 18.68 25.58 19.75
C CYS A 15 17.22 25.17 19.50
N ILE A 16 16.38 26.12 19.07
CA ILE A 16 14.99 25.86 18.71
C ILE A 16 14.93 24.88 17.52
N ALA A 17 15.72 25.12 16.47
CA ALA A 17 15.81 24.23 15.31
C ALA A 17 16.29 22.83 15.71
N HIS A 18 17.28 22.73 16.61
CA HIS A 18 17.76 21.44 17.10
C HIS A 18 16.64 20.66 17.81
N VAL A 19 15.90 21.30 18.72
CA VAL A 19 14.75 20.68 19.40
C VAL A 19 13.68 20.25 18.39
N ILE A 20 13.32 21.12 17.45
CA ILE A 20 12.32 20.81 16.41
C ILE A 20 12.77 19.63 15.53
N SER A 21 14.07 19.48 15.27
CA SER A 21 14.59 18.36 14.46
C SER A 21 14.38 16.97 15.07
N PHE A 22 14.07 16.87 16.37
CA PHE A 22 13.69 15.62 17.04
C PHE A 22 12.18 15.41 17.14
N THR A 23 11.38 16.34 16.61
CA THR A 23 9.92 16.21 16.54
C THR A 23 9.50 15.53 15.22
N CYS A 24 8.21 15.52 14.89
CA CYS A 24 7.76 15.08 13.57
C CYS A 24 7.56 16.27 12.62
N PRO A 25 7.54 16.05 11.29
CA PRO A 25 7.24 17.10 10.30
C PRO A 25 5.97 17.89 10.58
N ARG A 26 4.93 17.21 11.09
CA ARG A 26 3.67 17.85 11.51
C ARG A 26 3.88 18.84 12.67
N ASP A 27 4.66 18.47 13.66
CA ASP A 27 4.93 19.33 14.83
C ASP A 27 5.83 20.50 14.45
N SER A 28 6.83 20.28 13.59
CA SER A 28 7.62 21.39 13.01
C SER A 28 6.73 22.43 12.32
N CYS A 29 5.75 22.00 11.53
CA CYS A 29 4.82 22.90 10.86
C CYS A 29 3.91 23.66 11.85
N ARG A 30 3.49 23.02 12.95
CA ARG A 30 2.72 23.66 14.03
C ARG A 30 3.56 24.63 14.84
N SER A 31 4.84 24.34 15.06
CA SER A 31 5.77 25.24 15.71
C SER A 31 5.96 26.53 14.90
N ALA A 32 5.95 26.45 13.57
CA ALA A 32 6.18 27.61 12.70
C ALA A 32 5.13 28.75 12.83
N VAL A 33 3.97 28.48 13.43
CA VAL A 33 2.91 29.49 13.62
C VAL A 33 2.95 30.18 15.00
N THR A 34 3.85 29.78 15.90
CA THR A 34 3.88 30.31 17.28
C THR A 34 4.61 31.64 17.41
N SER A 35 5.74 31.84 16.71
CA SER A 35 6.51 33.09 16.66
C SER A 35 7.38 33.16 15.40
N SER A 36 7.99 34.33 15.14
CA SER A 36 8.95 34.54 14.04
C SER A 36 10.19 33.65 14.16
N GLU A 37 10.70 33.48 15.38
CA GLU A 37 11.90 32.69 15.67
C GLU A 37 11.64 31.21 15.42
N PHE A 38 10.50 30.71 15.90
CA PHE A 38 10.05 29.35 15.63
C PHE A 38 9.76 29.12 14.14
N ARG A 39 9.20 30.10 13.43
CA ARG A 39 9.03 30.01 11.97
C ARG A 39 10.35 29.81 11.27
N SER A 40 11.32 30.69 11.54
CA SER A 40 12.66 30.62 10.95
C SER A 40 13.34 29.27 11.28
N ALA A 41 13.26 28.82 12.53
CA ALA A 41 13.81 27.54 12.94
C ALA A 41 13.12 26.34 12.26
N SER A 42 11.79 26.31 12.18
CA SER A 42 11.00 25.26 11.52
C SER A 42 11.21 25.19 10.01
N GLU A 43 11.60 26.29 9.36
CA GLU A 43 11.85 26.35 7.92
C GLU A 43 13.30 26.04 7.53
N SER A 44 14.19 25.92 8.51
CA SER A 44 15.60 25.63 8.29
C SER A 44 15.83 24.23 7.72
N ASP A 45 16.67 24.14 6.67
CA ASP A 45 17.10 22.87 6.08
C ASP A 45 17.79 21.92 7.08
N THR A 46 18.35 22.45 8.19
CA THR A 46 18.92 21.62 9.25
C THR A 46 17.87 20.75 9.95
N VAL A 47 16.63 21.23 10.06
CA VAL A 47 15.48 20.49 10.59
C VAL A 47 15.04 19.43 9.58
N TRP A 48 14.83 19.85 8.34
CA TRP A 48 14.31 18.97 7.28
C TRP A 48 15.29 17.88 6.87
N ASP A 49 16.60 18.07 7.08
CA ASP A 49 17.61 17.02 6.97
C ASP A 49 17.36 15.82 7.87
N ARG A 50 16.77 16.03 9.06
CA ARG A 50 16.43 14.93 9.98
C ARG A 50 15.16 14.20 9.58
N PHE A 51 14.25 14.90 8.89
CA PHE A 51 12.96 14.35 8.46
C PHE A 51 13.06 13.58 7.16
N LEU A 52 14.01 13.95 6.29
CA LEU A 52 14.31 13.19 5.09
C LEU A 52 15.04 11.89 5.43
N PRO A 53 14.79 10.81 4.68
CA PRO A 53 15.59 9.59 4.81
C PRO A 53 17.07 9.84 4.59
N SER A 54 17.94 9.18 5.36
CA SER A 54 19.39 9.32 5.23
C SER A 54 19.93 8.87 3.87
N ASP A 55 19.22 7.95 3.21
CA ASP A 55 19.49 7.41 1.89
C ASP A 55 18.76 8.16 0.76
N ILE A 56 18.26 9.37 1.02
CA ILE A 56 17.45 10.13 0.04
C ILE A 56 18.13 10.30 -1.31
N ARG A 57 19.45 10.50 -1.35
CA ARG A 57 20.21 10.64 -2.61
C ARG A 57 20.08 9.39 -3.48
N SER A 58 20.22 8.21 -2.87
CA SER A 58 20.07 6.91 -3.56
C SER A 58 18.65 6.74 -4.12
N ILE A 59 17.64 7.23 -3.40
CA ILE A 59 16.24 7.19 -3.86
C ILE A 59 16.04 8.13 -5.07
N LEU A 60 16.62 9.34 -5.02
CA LEU A 60 16.52 10.30 -6.12
C LEU A 60 17.28 9.84 -7.38
N ASP A 61 18.42 9.16 -7.22
CA ASP A 61 19.17 8.59 -8.35
C ASP A 61 18.40 7.46 -9.06
N ARG A 62 17.46 6.82 -8.37
CA ARG A 62 16.56 5.79 -8.91
C ARG A 62 15.28 6.37 -9.53
N ALA A 63 15.01 7.65 -9.34
CA ALA A 63 13.79 8.29 -9.83
C ALA A 63 13.76 8.33 -11.37
N VAL A 64 12.59 8.06 -11.93
CA VAL A 64 12.38 8.12 -13.39
C VAL A 64 12.47 9.57 -13.88
N ASP A 65 11.81 10.48 -13.16
CA ASP A 65 11.80 11.91 -13.46
C ASP A 65 12.57 12.69 -12.39
N PRO A 66 13.37 13.72 -12.77
CA PRO A 66 14.06 14.57 -11.82
C PRO A 66 13.12 15.29 -10.87
N VAL A 67 13.36 15.17 -9.56
CA VAL A 67 12.57 15.85 -8.52
C VAL A 67 13.19 17.23 -8.22
N ALA A 68 12.80 18.24 -9.00
CA ALA A 68 13.22 19.62 -8.76
C ALA A 68 12.73 20.13 -7.39
N HIS A 69 13.61 20.82 -6.66
CA HIS A 69 13.33 21.42 -5.36
C HIS A 69 14.30 22.57 -5.08
N SER A 70 13.84 23.58 -4.32
CA SER A 70 14.63 24.74 -3.87
C SER A 70 15.04 24.66 -2.40
N SER A 71 14.38 23.78 -1.62
CA SER A 71 14.67 23.54 -0.19
C SER A 71 14.39 22.08 0.18
N LYS A 72 14.89 21.64 1.34
CA LYS A 72 14.63 20.27 1.84
C LYS A 72 13.19 20.10 2.31
N LYS A 73 12.56 21.17 2.79
CA LYS A 73 11.13 21.22 3.09
C LYS A 73 10.30 20.97 1.84
N GLU A 74 10.62 21.67 0.75
CA GLU A 74 9.94 21.46 -0.53
C GLU A 74 10.15 20.04 -1.04
N LEU A 75 11.39 19.54 -1.00
CA LEU A 75 11.69 18.15 -1.37
C LEU A 75 10.85 17.15 -0.56
N TYR A 76 10.75 17.32 0.76
CA TYR A 76 9.93 16.45 1.61
C TYR A 76 8.46 16.43 1.16
N PHE A 77 7.86 17.60 0.91
CA PHE A 77 6.47 17.65 0.46
C PHE A 77 6.28 17.11 -0.96
N ARG A 78 7.25 17.29 -1.86
CA ARG A 78 7.23 16.68 -3.20
C ARG A 78 7.28 15.16 -3.12
N LEU A 79 8.02 14.61 -2.17
CA LEU A 79 8.09 13.16 -1.92
C LEU A 79 6.90 12.62 -1.14
N CYS A 80 6.04 13.47 -0.56
CA CYS A 80 4.75 13.00 -0.04
C CYS A 80 3.83 12.55 -1.18
N ASP A 81 4.00 13.14 -2.37
CA ASP A 81 3.39 12.66 -3.60
C ASP A 81 4.25 11.54 -4.18
N SER A 82 3.62 10.45 -4.63
CA SER A 82 4.36 9.28 -5.09
C SER A 82 5.14 9.58 -6.36
N ILE A 83 6.44 9.24 -6.36
CA ILE A 83 7.31 9.27 -7.53
C ILE A 83 7.58 7.86 -8.03
N LEU A 84 7.81 7.71 -9.34
CA LEU A 84 8.24 6.44 -9.92
C LEU A 84 9.75 6.27 -9.79
N ILE A 85 10.17 5.05 -9.45
CA ILE A 85 11.58 4.67 -9.33
C ILE A 85 11.84 3.35 -10.08
N ASP A 86 13.12 3.03 -10.31
CA ASP A 86 13.59 1.79 -10.94
C ASP A 86 12.97 1.52 -12.32
N GLY A 87 12.90 2.56 -13.14
CA GLY A 87 12.29 2.46 -14.48
C GLY A 87 10.77 2.30 -14.45
N GLY A 88 10.11 2.76 -13.38
CA GLY A 88 8.65 2.72 -13.23
C GLY A 88 8.12 1.37 -12.76
N ARG A 89 8.98 0.49 -12.24
CA ARG A 89 8.54 -0.78 -11.65
C ARG A 89 8.13 -0.65 -10.19
N MET A 90 8.56 0.41 -9.52
CA MET A 90 8.18 0.73 -8.15
C MET A 90 7.81 2.20 -8.05
N SER A 91 7.01 2.55 -7.04
CA SER A 91 6.83 3.94 -6.63
C SER A 91 7.29 4.14 -5.19
N PHE A 92 7.74 5.35 -4.89
CA PHE A 92 8.18 5.77 -3.57
C PHE A 92 7.39 6.99 -3.12
N ALA A 93 7.03 7.03 -1.84
CA ALA A 93 6.48 8.21 -1.20
C ALA A 93 6.90 8.28 0.28
N LEU A 94 6.76 9.45 0.88
CA LEU A 94 6.85 9.65 2.33
C LEU A 94 5.45 9.75 2.93
N GLU A 95 5.24 9.06 4.05
CA GLU A 95 4.06 9.29 4.86
C GLU A 95 4.14 10.69 5.46
N LYS A 96 3.17 11.54 5.10
CA LYS A 96 3.20 12.99 5.30
C LYS A 96 3.38 13.46 6.75
N LEU A 97 2.99 12.65 7.74
CA LEU A 97 2.99 13.05 9.14
C LEU A 97 4.24 12.60 9.88
N SER A 98 4.73 11.41 9.55
CA SER A 98 5.83 10.71 10.20
C SER A 98 7.14 10.78 9.41
N GLY A 99 7.09 10.97 8.09
CA GLY A 99 8.24 10.83 7.20
C GLY A 99 8.68 9.38 6.98
N ALA A 100 7.89 8.40 7.42
CA ALA A 100 8.20 7.00 7.16
C ALA A 100 8.02 6.67 5.67
N LYS A 101 8.87 5.79 5.15
CA LYS A 101 8.90 5.43 3.73
C LYS A 101 7.69 4.57 3.36
N CYS A 102 7.09 4.84 2.23
CA CYS A 102 6.07 4.05 1.57
C CYS A 102 6.60 3.58 0.21
N TYR A 103 6.36 2.32 -0.12
CA TYR A 103 6.70 1.78 -1.44
C TYR A 103 5.48 1.11 -2.06
N MET A 104 5.37 1.15 -3.37
CA MET A 104 4.44 0.30 -4.10
C MET A 104 5.20 -0.47 -5.17
N LEU A 105 5.04 -1.79 -5.18
CA LEU A 105 5.49 -2.67 -6.25
C LEU A 105 4.44 -2.63 -7.35
N SER A 106 4.82 -2.27 -8.57
CA SER A 106 3.92 -2.37 -9.73
C SER A 106 3.60 -3.84 -10.03
N ALA A 107 2.54 -4.10 -10.78
CA ALA A 107 2.22 -5.45 -11.25
C ALA A 107 3.38 -6.13 -12.01
N ARG A 108 4.24 -5.36 -12.70
CA ARG A 108 5.44 -5.85 -13.39
C ARG A 108 6.56 -6.29 -12.45
N GLU A 109 6.58 -5.78 -11.23
CA GLU A 109 7.53 -6.18 -10.19
C GLU A 109 7.00 -7.35 -9.34
N LEU A 110 5.75 -7.77 -9.55
CA LEU A 110 5.15 -8.92 -8.89
C LEU A 110 5.44 -10.21 -9.67
N ASN A 111 5.56 -11.31 -8.93
CA ASN A 111 5.50 -12.64 -9.52
C ASN A 111 4.04 -13.09 -9.56
N ILE A 112 3.46 -13.06 -10.76
CA ILE A 112 2.09 -13.52 -11.03
C ILE A 112 2.18 -14.85 -11.78
N VAL A 113 1.59 -15.91 -11.23
CA VAL A 113 1.61 -17.21 -11.89
C VAL A 113 0.87 -17.13 -13.23
N TRP A 114 1.58 -17.52 -14.29
CA TRP A 114 1.18 -17.37 -15.69
C TRP A 114 0.96 -15.92 -16.18
N GLY A 115 1.48 -14.91 -15.47
CA GLY A 115 1.31 -13.50 -15.82
C GLY A 115 1.80 -13.13 -17.24
N ASP A 116 2.78 -13.87 -17.77
CA ASP A 116 3.30 -13.68 -19.13
C ASP A 116 2.67 -14.62 -20.16
N THR A 117 1.63 -15.37 -19.79
CA THR A 117 0.88 -16.26 -20.69
C THR A 117 -0.36 -15.54 -21.22
N PRO A 118 -0.40 -15.11 -22.50
CA PRO A 118 -1.48 -14.29 -23.06
C PRO A 118 -2.87 -14.94 -23.03
N THR A 119 -2.94 -16.26 -22.90
CA THR A 119 -4.20 -17.02 -22.72
C THR A 119 -4.89 -16.69 -21.40
N TYR A 120 -4.12 -16.32 -20.38
CA TYR A 120 -4.57 -16.19 -19.00
C TYR A 120 -4.52 -14.75 -18.50
N TRP A 121 -3.50 -14.00 -18.92
CA TRP A 121 -3.27 -12.62 -18.52
C TRP A 121 -2.97 -11.75 -19.73
N THR A 122 -3.34 -10.48 -19.66
CA THR A 122 -2.91 -9.46 -20.61
C THR A 122 -2.38 -8.24 -19.85
N TRP A 123 -1.44 -7.53 -20.44
CA TRP A 123 -0.86 -6.33 -19.86
C TRP A 123 -1.49 -5.11 -20.51
N LEU A 124 -2.15 -4.28 -19.70
CA LEU A 124 -2.82 -3.08 -20.18
C LEU A 124 -1.92 -1.88 -19.98
N SER A 125 -1.71 -1.10 -21.04
CA SER A 125 -0.96 0.15 -21.00
C SER A 125 -1.79 1.32 -20.49
N ALA A 126 -1.11 2.38 -20.05
CA ALA A 126 -1.70 3.68 -19.66
C ALA A 126 -2.76 4.28 -20.58
N GLU A 127 -2.65 3.99 -21.86
CA GLU A 127 -3.58 4.51 -22.86
C GLU A 127 -4.84 3.64 -22.96
N SER A 128 -4.72 2.35 -22.65
CA SER A 128 -5.78 1.35 -22.83
C SER A 128 -6.88 1.44 -21.76
N TYR A 129 -6.54 1.77 -20.50
CA TYR A 129 -7.51 1.83 -19.39
C TYR A 129 -8.01 3.23 -19.02
N ARG A 130 -7.43 4.29 -19.60
CA ARG A 130 -7.85 5.69 -19.32
C ARG A 130 -9.31 5.96 -19.71
N ASN A 131 -9.88 5.14 -20.59
CA ASN A 131 -11.26 5.23 -21.06
C ASN A 131 -12.29 4.51 -20.15
N GLU A 132 -11.87 3.78 -19.12
CA GLU A 132 -12.75 2.99 -18.23
C GLU A 132 -12.91 3.56 -16.81
N ALA A 133 -12.76 4.87 -16.63
CA ALA A 133 -12.89 5.55 -15.33
C ALA A 133 -11.88 5.08 -14.25
N LEU A 134 -10.76 4.50 -14.67
CA LEU A 134 -9.61 4.20 -13.82
C LEU A 134 -8.63 5.38 -13.89
N SER A 135 -8.77 6.31 -12.95
CA SER A 135 -7.73 7.32 -12.74
C SER A 135 -6.55 6.64 -12.06
N LEU A 136 -5.41 6.51 -12.74
CA LEU A 136 -4.21 6.04 -12.06
C LEU A 136 -3.64 7.17 -11.21
N SER A 137 -3.65 6.97 -9.90
CA SER A 137 -2.93 7.85 -8.97
C SER A 137 -1.41 7.67 -9.04
N THR A 138 -0.91 6.50 -9.44
CA THR A 138 0.53 6.16 -9.31
C THR A 138 1.33 6.25 -10.61
N GLY A 139 0.68 6.37 -11.77
CA GLY A 139 1.36 6.55 -13.05
C GLY A 139 2.13 5.35 -13.60
N PHE A 140 1.93 4.12 -13.08
CA PHE A 140 2.59 2.93 -13.64
C PHE A 140 2.25 2.74 -15.13
N PRO A 141 3.24 2.38 -15.98
CA PRO A 141 3.03 2.28 -17.43
C PRO A 141 2.09 1.14 -17.81
N GLU A 142 2.11 0.04 -17.04
CA GLU A 142 1.34 -1.16 -17.31
C GLU A 142 0.72 -1.75 -16.03
N VAL A 143 -0.44 -2.37 -16.19
CA VAL A 143 -1.15 -3.13 -15.15
C VAL A 143 -1.49 -4.53 -15.66
N ALA A 144 -1.57 -5.52 -14.77
CA ALA A 144 -1.90 -6.89 -15.14
C ALA A 144 -3.40 -7.12 -15.12
N HIS A 145 -3.97 -7.59 -16.22
CA HIS A 145 -5.39 -7.91 -16.36
C HIS A 145 -5.61 -9.41 -16.53
N LEU A 146 -6.47 -9.97 -15.69
CA LEU A 146 -6.80 -11.38 -15.66
C LEU A 146 -7.91 -11.70 -16.66
N LEU A 147 -7.57 -12.48 -17.69
CA LEU A 147 -8.55 -12.97 -18.66
C LEU A 147 -9.31 -14.16 -18.11
N ASN A 148 -8.62 -15.23 -17.73
CA ASN A 148 -9.25 -16.40 -17.13
C ASN A 148 -8.24 -17.36 -16.48
N VAL A 149 -8.31 -17.63 -15.17
CA VAL A 149 -7.47 -18.67 -14.50
C VAL A 149 -8.23 -19.44 -13.43
N CYS A 150 -7.88 -20.72 -13.24
CA CYS A 150 -8.33 -21.49 -12.08
C CYS A 150 -7.34 -21.41 -10.89
N TRP A 151 -6.05 -21.26 -11.17
CA TRP A 151 -4.98 -21.04 -10.19
C TRP A 151 -4.62 -19.56 -10.13
N LEU A 152 -5.04 -18.86 -9.07
CA LEU A 152 -4.66 -17.46 -8.85
C LEU A 152 -3.60 -17.39 -7.77
N GLU A 153 -2.43 -16.88 -8.13
CA GLU A 153 -1.33 -16.71 -7.20
C GLU A 153 -0.47 -15.50 -7.58
N ILE A 154 -0.35 -14.59 -6.63
CA ILE A 154 0.37 -13.31 -6.76
C ILE A 154 1.32 -13.21 -5.58
N ARG A 155 2.60 -12.96 -5.88
CA ARG A 155 3.65 -12.81 -4.88
C ARG A 155 4.40 -11.51 -5.09
N GLY A 156 4.61 -10.76 -4.01
CA GLY A 156 5.47 -9.59 -3.98
C GLY A 156 6.61 -9.79 -3.01
N LYS A 157 7.77 -9.18 -3.30
CA LYS A 157 8.92 -9.18 -2.41
C LYS A 157 9.50 -7.78 -2.29
N ILE A 158 9.88 -7.41 -1.07
CA ILE A 158 10.59 -6.15 -0.83
C ILE A 158 11.63 -6.35 0.26
N ASP A 159 12.81 -5.76 0.07
CA ASP A 159 13.88 -5.82 1.06
C ASP A 159 13.51 -4.98 2.31
N SER A 160 13.54 -5.57 3.50
CA SER A 160 13.21 -4.85 4.73
C SER A 160 14.17 -3.68 5.02
N ARG A 161 15.39 -3.70 4.46
CA ARG A 161 16.40 -2.65 4.60
C ARG A 161 16.01 -1.33 3.92
N VAL A 162 15.16 -1.38 2.89
CA VAL A 162 14.70 -0.16 2.21
C VAL A 162 13.58 0.55 2.98
N LEU A 163 12.94 -0.14 3.92
CA LEU A 163 11.84 0.37 4.74
C LEU A 163 12.34 1.18 5.95
N SER A 164 11.48 2.01 6.52
CA SER A 164 11.81 2.74 7.75
C SER A 164 11.98 1.78 8.92
N PRO A 165 13.02 1.94 9.76
CA PRO A 165 13.24 1.08 10.92
C PRO A 165 12.19 1.34 12.00
N ARG A 166 11.99 0.36 12.89
CA ARG A 166 11.11 0.46 14.07
C ARG A 166 9.68 0.92 13.71
N THR A 167 9.19 0.44 12.57
CA THR A 167 7.89 0.84 12.02
C THR A 167 7.06 -0.40 11.74
N THR A 168 5.80 -0.38 12.16
CA THR A 168 4.82 -1.39 11.76
C THR A 168 4.29 -1.03 10.38
N TYR A 169 4.35 -1.97 9.45
CA TYR A 169 3.87 -1.84 8.08
C TYR A 169 2.67 -2.73 7.85
N SER A 170 1.78 -2.32 6.95
CA SER A 170 0.79 -3.18 6.32
C SER A 170 0.98 -3.20 4.82
N ALA A 171 0.80 -4.38 4.24
CA ALA A 171 0.80 -4.60 2.79
C ALA A 171 -0.64 -4.60 2.27
N TYR A 172 -0.89 -3.87 1.19
CA TYR A 172 -2.20 -3.73 0.56
C TYR A 172 -2.11 -4.12 -0.91
N LEU A 173 -2.97 -5.02 -1.36
CA LEU A 173 -3.16 -5.24 -2.79
C LEU A 173 -4.04 -4.13 -3.35
N ILE A 174 -3.58 -3.45 -4.39
CA ILE A 174 -4.32 -2.42 -5.11
C ILE A 174 -4.78 -2.98 -6.46
N TYR A 175 -6.08 -3.05 -6.65
CA TYR A 175 -6.69 -3.75 -7.78
C TYR A 175 -8.05 -3.15 -8.16
N ASN A 176 -8.58 -3.56 -9.31
CA ASN A 176 -9.94 -3.28 -9.72
C ASN A 176 -10.63 -4.56 -10.18
N LEU A 177 -11.94 -4.60 -10.07
CA LEU A 177 -12.79 -5.68 -10.57
C LEU A 177 -13.79 -5.13 -11.56
N LEU A 178 -13.76 -5.66 -12.79
CA LEU A 178 -14.78 -5.34 -13.79
C LEU A 178 -16.16 -5.82 -13.33
N LYS A 179 -17.20 -5.15 -13.81
CA LYS A 179 -18.60 -5.49 -13.49
C LYS A 179 -18.96 -6.93 -13.88
N GLU A 180 -18.34 -7.43 -14.94
CA GLU A 180 -18.48 -8.77 -15.49
C GLU A 180 -17.46 -9.78 -14.95
N SER A 181 -16.71 -9.41 -13.91
CA SER A 181 -15.80 -10.31 -13.20
C SER A 181 -16.52 -11.55 -12.65
N SER A 182 -15.80 -12.67 -12.67
CA SER A 182 -16.32 -13.98 -12.25
C SER A 182 -15.31 -14.74 -11.40
N GLY A 183 -15.77 -15.77 -10.70
CA GLY A 183 -14.91 -16.65 -9.88
C GLY A 183 -14.66 -16.21 -8.44
N PHE A 184 -14.85 -14.94 -8.08
CA PHE A 184 -14.50 -14.40 -6.74
C PHE A 184 -15.61 -14.49 -5.67
N LYS A 185 -16.72 -15.18 -5.96
CA LYS A 185 -17.94 -15.19 -5.11
C LYS A 185 -17.92 -16.21 -3.98
N TYR A 186 -17.22 -17.33 -4.16
CA TYR A 186 -17.47 -18.56 -3.39
C TYR A 186 -16.33 -18.99 -2.47
N LEU A 187 -15.17 -18.33 -2.53
CA LEU A 187 -14.02 -18.65 -1.69
C LEU A 187 -13.35 -17.40 -1.15
N LYS A 188 -12.84 -17.51 0.07
CA LYS A 188 -11.97 -16.48 0.66
C LYS A 188 -10.55 -16.73 0.14
N GLN A 189 -9.93 -15.74 -0.50
CA GLN A 189 -8.53 -15.83 -0.91
C GLN A 189 -7.66 -15.86 0.35
N LYS A 190 -6.63 -16.70 0.35
CA LYS A 190 -5.64 -16.72 1.42
C LYS A 190 -4.61 -15.62 1.14
N ALA A 191 -4.34 -14.81 2.13
CA ALA A 191 -3.28 -13.81 2.09
C ALA A 191 -2.30 -14.07 3.23
N SER A 192 -1.01 -13.86 2.97
CA SER A 192 0.00 -13.88 4.02
C SER A 192 1.08 -12.84 3.79
N VAL A 193 1.70 -12.42 4.90
CA VAL A 193 2.90 -11.61 4.89
C VAL A 193 3.92 -12.28 5.78
N LYS A 194 5.12 -12.50 5.26
CA LYS A 194 6.21 -13.20 5.92
C LYS A 194 7.45 -12.33 5.98
N VAL A 195 8.05 -12.25 7.16
CA VAL A 195 9.27 -11.48 7.44
C VAL A 195 10.13 -12.29 8.40
N GLY A 196 11.30 -12.74 7.94
CA GLY A 196 12.15 -13.67 8.71
C GLY A 196 11.38 -14.95 9.11
N ALA A 197 11.30 -15.19 10.43
CA ALA A 197 10.58 -16.33 11.00
C ALA A 197 9.09 -16.05 11.27
N ASN A 198 8.64 -14.80 11.13
CA ASN A 198 7.28 -14.41 11.42
C ASN A 198 6.43 -14.48 10.16
N GLU A 199 5.29 -15.15 10.23
CA GLU A 199 4.30 -15.19 9.15
C GLU A 199 2.92 -14.86 9.73
N SER A 200 2.27 -13.86 9.14
CA SER A 200 0.88 -13.53 9.38
C SER A 200 0.06 -14.05 8.21
N THR A 201 -0.91 -14.91 8.47
CA THR A 201 -1.80 -15.49 7.46
C THR A 201 -3.25 -15.16 7.81
N GLY A 202 -4.07 -14.87 6.80
CA GLY A 202 -5.51 -14.77 7.00
C GLY A 202 -6.27 -14.83 5.70
N PHE A 203 -7.59 -14.94 5.82
CA PHE A 203 -8.50 -15.04 4.69
C PHE A 203 -9.16 -13.69 4.38
N LEU A 204 -9.33 -13.39 3.10
CA LEU A 204 -9.93 -12.16 2.61
C LEU A 204 -10.92 -12.43 1.48
N SER A 205 -11.73 -11.45 1.11
CA SER A 205 -12.69 -11.54 0.01
C SER A 205 -12.43 -10.41 -0.98
N LEU A 206 -11.97 -10.71 -2.19
CA LEU A 206 -11.73 -9.69 -3.22
C LEU A 206 -13.00 -9.00 -3.71
N GLN A 207 -14.18 -9.58 -3.47
CA GLN A 207 -15.44 -8.99 -3.91
C GLN A 207 -15.97 -7.96 -2.89
N PRO A 208 -16.20 -6.69 -3.29
CA PRO A 208 -16.83 -5.69 -2.43
C PRO A 208 -18.19 -6.15 -1.90
N ALA A 209 -18.47 -5.83 -0.63
CA ALA A 209 -19.74 -6.19 0.02
C ALA A 209 -20.97 -5.63 -0.73
N ALA A 210 -20.83 -4.48 -1.41
CA ALA A 210 -21.89 -3.86 -2.20
C ALA A 210 -22.29 -4.66 -3.46
N LEU A 211 -21.40 -5.50 -3.99
CA LEU A 211 -21.67 -6.39 -5.12
C LEU A 211 -22.17 -7.77 -4.69
N ARG A 212 -22.31 -8.00 -3.37
CA ARG A 212 -22.95 -9.23 -2.88
C ARG A 212 -24.45 -9.13 -3.15
N PRO A 213 -25.07 -10.12 -3.80
CA PRO A 213 -26.52 -10.15 -3.94
C PRO A 213 -27.13 -10.02 -2.55
N ARG A 214 -28.05 -9.05 -2.35
CA ARG A 214 -28.94 -9.08 -1.19
C ARG A 214 -29.55 -10.48 -1.17
N ARG A 215 -29.39 -11.22 -0.07
CA ARG A 215 -30.07 -12.50 0.16
C ARG A 215 -31.58 -12.24 0.13
N GLY A 216 -32.16 -12.18 -1.07
CA GLY A 216 -33.58 -12.37 -1.25
C GLY A 216 -33.83 -13.82 -0.88
N PHE A 217 -34.61 -14.03 0.18
CA PHE A 217 -35.21 -15.34 0.48
C PHE A 217 -36.10 -15.74 -0.71
N ARG A 218 -35.50 -16.26 -1.78
CA ARG A 218 -36.22 -16.99 -2.80
C ARG A 218 -36.50 -18.36 -2.22
N ARG A 219 -37.71 -18.54 -1.70
CA ARG A 219 -38.30 -19.87 -1.48
C ARG A 219 -38.15 -20.66 -2.78
N ARG A 220 -37.25 -21.64 -2.81
CA ARG A 220 -37.14 -22.58 -3.93
C ARG A 220 -38.40 -23.46 -3.96
N PRO A 221 -39.09 -23.62 -5.11
CA PRO A 221 -40.02 -24.73 -5.28
C PRO A 221 -39.22 -26.03 -5.25
N ARG A 222 -39.60 -26.96 -4.37
CA ARG A 222 -39.11 -28.35 -4.38
C ARG A 222 -39.64 -29.00 -5.65
N PHE A 223 -38.84 -29.17 -6.70
CA PHE A 223 -38.99 -30.27 -7.67
C PHE A 223 -37.85 -30.18 -8.70
N LEU A 224 -36.78 -30.95 -8.47
CA LEU A 224 -36.20 -31.92 -9.41
C LEU A 224 -34.84 -32.36 -8.83
N GLY A 225 -34.79 -33.61 -8.36
CA GLY A 225 -33.60 -34.21 -7.79
C GLY A 225 -32.69 -34.78 -8.87
N MET A 226 -31.40 -34.48 -8.78
CA MET A 226 -30.29 -35.45 -8.82
C MET A 226 -28.93 -34.73 -8.75
N PHE A 227 -28.07 -35.24 -7.86
CA PHE A 227 -26.62 -35.05 -7.77
C PHE A 227 -26.04 -33.64 -7.60
N PHE A 228 -26.29 -33.01 -6.45
CA PHE A 228 -25.21 -32.34 -5.72
C PHE A 228 -25.49 -32.56 -4.24
N SER A 229 -24.71 -33.43 -3.58
CA SER A 229 -24.69 -33.43 -2.12
C SER A 229 -24.31 -32.00 -1.68
N PRO A 230 -25.05 -31.37 -0.75
CA PRO A 230 -24.52 -30.21 -0.06
C PRO A 230 -23.29 -30.73 0.67
N LEU A 231 -22.10 -30.39 0.18
CA LEU A 231 -20.91 -30.54 1.00
C LEU A 231 -21.19 -29.65 2.22
N GLU A 232 -21.32 -30.30 3.36
CA GLU A 232 -21.64 -29.68 4.63
C GLU A 232 -20.76 -28.45 4.79
N GLU A 233 -21.40 -27.31 5.09
CA GLU A 233 -20.74 -26.12 5.58
C GLU A 233 -19.98 -26.56 6.83
N GLU A 234 -18.72 -26.97 6.67
CA GLU A 234 -17.80 -27.00 7.77
C GLU A 234 -17.62 -25.55 8.20
N THR A 235 -18.49 -25.15 9.12
CA THR A 235 -18.28 -24.11 10.10
C THR A 235 -17.09 -24.51 10.96
N GLY A 236 -15.91 -24.61 10.35
CA GLY A 236 -14.65 -24.36 11.01
C GLY A 236 -14.64 -22.90 11.41
N ALA A 237 -14.10 -22.62 12.58
CA ALA A 237 -14.07 -21.31 13.20
C ALA A 237 -13.49 -20.21 12.27
N GLU A 238 -13.42 -18.98 12.78
CA GLU A 238 -12.40 -17.99 12.38
C GLU A 238 -12.85 -16.84 11.45
N GLY A 239 -12.70 -15.64 12.01
CA GLY A 239 -12.33 -14.42 11.30
C GLY A 239 -13.37 -13.84 10.35
N VAL A 240 -13.86 -12.64 10.69
CA VAL A 240 -14.50 -11.75 9.70
C VAL A 240 -13.51 -11.59 8.54
N ALA A 241 -13.85 -12.14 7.37
CA ALA A 241 -12.99 -12.03 6.19
C ALA A 241 -12.79 -10.55 5.87
N ARG A 242 -11.54 -10.13 5.68
CA ARG A 242 -11.22 -8.77 5.26
C ARG A 242 -11.93 -8.47 3.94
N VAL A 243 -12.54 -7.30 3.84
CA VAL A 243 -13.26 -6.82 2.65
C VAL A 243 -12.54 -5.60 2.09
N PRO A 244 -12.61 -5.36 0.77
CA PRO A 244 -11.90 -4.26 0.15
C PRO A 244 -12.60 -2.94 0.44
N CYS A 245 -11.81 -1.86 0.44
CA CYS A 245 -12.31 -0.49 0.46
C CYS A 245 -11.99 0.21 -0.86
N LEU A 246 -12.89 1.12 -1.28
CA LEU A 246 -12.69 1.95 -2.46
C LEU A 246 -11.82 3.16 -2.08
N ARG A 247 -10.76 3.38 -2.83
CA ARG A 247 -9.86 4.52 -2.71
C ARG A 247 -10.41 5.75 -3.43
N ALA A 248 -9.86 6.91 -3.13
CA ALA A 248 -10.22 8.17 -3.79
C ALA A 248 -9.89 8.20 -5.29
N ASP A 249 -8.93 7.37 -5.73
CA ASP A 249 -8.52 7.21 -7.13
C ASP A 249 -9.39 6.21 -7.91
N GLY A 250 -10.37 5.57 -7.25
CA GLY A 250 -11.27 4.60 -7.87
C GLY A 250 -10.78 3.15 -7.82
N TRP A 251 -9.57 2.90 -7.33
CA TRP A 251 -9.08 1.53 -7.13
C TRP A 251 -9.62 0.93 -5.83
N LEU A 252 -9.72 -0.40 -5.79
CA LEU A 252 -9.95 -1.14 -4.56
C LEU A 252 -8.61 -1.41 -3.88
N GLU A 253 -8.58 -1.31 -2.56
CA GLU A 253 -7.47 -1.80 -1.75
C GLU A 253 -7.96 -2.83 -0.73
N ILE A 254 -7.09 -3.79 -0.43
CA ILE A 254 -7.33 -4.79 0.61
C ILE A 254 -6.03 -5.16 1.32
N GLU A 255 -6.08 -5.20 2.65
CA GLU A 255 -4.92 -5.54 3.48
C GLU A 255 -4.58 -7.03 3.37
N LEU A 256 -3.37 -7.35 2.92
CA LEU A 256 -2.82 -8.70 2.85
C LEU A 256 -2.31 -9.17 4.22
N GLY A 257 -1.71 -8.27 4.98
CA GLY A 257 -1.24 -8.51 6.34
C GLY A 257 -0.35 -7.39 6.85
N GLU A 258 0.08 -7.51 8.10
CA GLU A 258 0.97 -6.58 8.79
C GLU A 258 2.25 -7.26 9.23
N PHE A 259 3.30 -6.46 9.38
CA PHE A 259 4.59 -6.89 9.90
C PHE A 259 5.33 -5.73 10.56
N PHE A 260 6.25 -6.03 11.46
CA PHE A 260 7.12 -5.04 12.08
C PHE A 260 8.51 -5.09 11.45
N ASN A 261 9.04 -3.95 11.02
CA ASN A 261 10.41 -3.86 10.50
C ASN A 261 11.38 -3.42 11.60
N ASN A 262 12.24 -4.33 12.07
CA ASN A 262 13.25 -4.01 13.06
C ASN A 262 14.63 -3.78 12.43
N GLU A 263 14.86 -2.54 11.96
CA GLU A 263 16.15 -2.10 11.39
C GLU A 263 16.61 -2.92 10.17
N GLY A 264 15.69 -3.54 9.41
CA GLY A 264 16.03 -4.28 8.20
C GLY A 264 16.83 -5.57 8.45
N LYS A 265 16.81 -6.11 9.67
CA LYS A 265 17.54 -7.33 10.05
C LYS A 265 16.83 -8.62 9.64
N ASP A 266 15.58 -8.52 9.21
CA ASP A 266 14.69 -9.66 9.00
C ASP A 266 14.67 -10.18 7.55
N GLY A 267 15.56 -9.65 6.69
CA GLY A 267 15.72 -10.09 5.31
C GLY A 267 14.66 -9.54 4.36
N GLU A 268 14.11 -10.38 3.50
CA GLU A 268 13.04 -10.00 2.56
C GLU A 268 11.67 -10.13 3.23
N VAL A 269 10.81 -9.16 2.96
CA VAL A 269 9.37 -9.23 3.23
C VAL A 269 8.70 -9.86 2.03
N GLU A 270 8.04 -10.99 2.23
CA GLU A 270 7.29 -11.69 1.20
C GLU A 270 5.79 -11.52 1.44
N MET A 271 5.05 -11.16 0.40
CA MET A 271 3.61 -10.87 0.44
C MET A 271 2.88 -11.76 -0.56
N TYR A 272 1.81 -12.40 -0.12
CA TYR A 272 1.12 -13.43 -0.87
C TYR A 272 -0.38 -13.16 -0.95
N LEU A 273 -0.94 -13.40 -2.13
CA LEU A 273 -2.37 -13.62 -2.34
C LEU A 273 -2.53 -14.88 -3.17
N MET A 274 -3.29 -15.85 -2.67
CA MET A 274 -3.52 -17.12 -3.35
C MET A 274 -4.96 -17.61 -3.24
N GLU A 275 -5.45 -18.16 -4.35
CA GLU A 275 -6.70 -18.90 -4.46
C GLU A 275 -6.50 -20.03 -5.47
N VAL A 276 -5.90 -21.10 -4.97
CA VAL A 276 -5.53 -22.31 -5.72
C VAL A 276 -6.46 -23.49 -5.38
N GLU A 277 -7.13 -23.40 -4.24
CA GLU A 277 -8.06 -24.40 -3.74
C GLU A 277 -9.44 -24.17 -4.37
N GLY A 278 -10.08 -25.23 -4.87
CA GLY A 278 -11.44 -25.18 -5.43
C GLY A 278 -11.56 -25.19 -6.95
N GLY A 279 -10.50 -24.90 -7.71
CA GLY A 279 -10.47 -25.08 -9.18
C GLY A 279 -11.40 -24.18 -10.00
N TYR A 280 -12.07 -23.20 -9.38
CA TYR A 280 -12.98 -22.28 -10.06
C TYR A 280 -12.23 -21.28 -10.92
N TRP A 281 -12.70 -21.11 -12.15
CA TRP A 281 -12.21 -20.12 -13.10
C TRP A 281 -12.57 -18.69 -12.68
N LYS A 282 -11.62 -17.77 -12.85
CA LYS A 282 -11.66 -16.37 -12.40
C LYS A 282 -11.27 -15.45 -13.52
N SER A 283 -11.99 -14.34 -13.68
CA SER A 283 -11.76 -13.37 -14.75
C SER A 283 -12.09 -11.94 -14.32
N GLY A 284 -11.54 -10.95 -15.01
CA GLY A 284 -11.89 -9.53 -14.85
C GLY A 284 -11.25 -8.84 -13.65
N LEU A 285 -10.17 -9.40 -13.09
CA LEU A 285 -9.33 -8.78 -12.07
C LEU A 285 -8.22 -7.98 -12.74
N THR A 286 -8.06 -6.71 -12.40
CA THR A 286 -6.94 -5.87 -12.84
C THR A 286 -6.09 -5.51 -11.64
N ILE A 287 -4.79 -5.76 -11.69
CA ILE A 287 -3.85 -5.53 -10.58
C ILE A 287 -2.96 -4.35 -10.95
N GLN A 288 -2.97 -3.34 -10.08
CA GLN A 288 -2.02 -2.22 -10.18
C GLN A 288 -0.71 -2.58 -9.48
N GLY A 289 -0.79 -3.21 -8.31
CA GLY A 289 0.40 -3.51 -7.52
C GLY A 289 0.13 -3.86 -6.06
N ILE A 290 1.20 -3.97 -5.27
CA ILE A 290 1.15 -4.12 -3.81
C ILE A 290 1.80 -2.90 -3.15
N GLU A 291 1.03 -2.18 -2.34
CA GLU A 291 1.47 -1.00 -1.59
C GLU A 291 1.87 -1.41 -0.15
N VAL A 292 3.09 -1.08 0.25
CA VAL A 292 3.64 -1.28 1.60
C VAL A 292 3.77 0.09 2.26
N ARG A 293 2.91 0.34 3.25
CA ARG A 293 2.85 1.62 3.95
C ARG A 293 2.82 1.46 5.47
N PRO A 294 3.33 2.45 6.22
CA PRO A 294 3.26 2.44 7.68
C PRO A 294 1.81 2.30 8.15
N LYS A 295 1.58 1.43 9.14
CA LYS A 295 0.28 1.28 9.78
C LYS A 295 0.07 2.46 10.73
N LYS A 296 -1.08 3.11 10.63
CA LYS A 296 -1.48 4.16 11.57
C LYS A 296 -1.89 3.49 12.88
N ASN A 297 -1.15 3.78 13.95
CA ASN A 297 -1.53 3.41 15.31
C ASN A 297 -2.66 4.32 15.83
#